data_AF-A0AAV6MNW2-F1
#
_entry.id   AF-A0AAV6MNW2-F1
#
_cell.length_a   1.000
_cell.length_b   1.000
_cell.length_c   1.000
_cell.angle_alpha   90.00
_cell.angle_beta   90.00
_cell.angle_gamma   90.00
#
_symmetry.space_group_name_H-M   'P 1'
#
loop_
_entity.id
_entity.type
_entity.pdbx_description
1 polymer ?
#
loop_
_entity_poly.entity_id
_entity_poly.type
_entity_poly.pdbx_seq_one_letter_code
_entity_poly.pdbx_strand_id
1 'polypeptide(L)' 'MNKALVEGLVFSKQPYIQDIGPRKTKSMQFSTFFGFEFSKMAEVQVYKGLYYDTTRKPIDGRLLDPRMV' A
#
# COMPACT_ATOMS: atom_id res chain seq x y z
N MET A 1 -6.07 17.52 10.09
CA MET A 1 -5.65 18.66 9.22
C MET A 1 -6.61 18.71 8.04
N ASN A 2 -7.39 19.79 7.97
CA ASN A 2 -8.49 20.00 7.06
C ASN A 2 -8.00 20.27 5.64
N LYS A 3 -8.45 19.48 4.66
CA LYS A 3 -8.49 19.94 3.26
C LYS A 3 -9.79 20.72 3.10
N ALA A 4 -9.67 21.95 2.64
CA ALA A 4 -10.77 22.89 2.43
C ALA A 4 -11.97 22.22 1.74
N LEU A 5 -13.14 22.33 2.36
CA LEU A 5 -14.41 21.95 1.78
C LEU A 5 -14.66 22.83 0.57
N VAL A 6 -14.72 22.23 -0.62
CA VAL A 6 -15.22 22.91 -1.83
C VAL A 6 -16.69 23.22 -1.56
N GLU A 7 -16.99 24.50 -1.32
CA GLU A 7 -18.35 25.00 -1.16
C GLU A 7 -19.12 24.75 -2.46
N GLY A 8 -20.05 23.78 -2.45
CA GLY A 8 -21.03 23.62 -3.52
C GLY A 8 -21.41 22.19 -3.94
N LEU A 9 -20.75 21.15 -3.45
CA LEU A 9 -21.09 19.77 -3.83
C LEU A 9 -21.26 18.87 -2.60
N VAL A 10 -22.43 18.94 -1.98
CA VAL A 10 -22.83 17.98 -0.93
C VAL A 10 -23.35 16.73 -1.63
N PHE A 11 -22.52 15.68 -1.70
CA PHE A 11 -22.97 14.38 -2.19
C PHE A 11 -23.99 13.79 -1.21
N SER A 12 -25.27 13.81 -1.57
CA SER A 12 -26.37 13.28 -0.76
C SER A 12 -26.41 11.74 -0.73
N LYS A 13 -25.76 11.09 -1.69
CA LYS A 13 -25.62 9.64 -1.75
C LYS A 13 -24.28 9.26 -1.17
N GLN A 14 -24.31 8.56 -0.03
CA GLN A 14 -23.15 7.82 0.42
C GLN A 14 -22.83 6.74 -0.63
N PRO A 15 -21.54 6.48 -0.92
CA PRO A 15 -21.18 5.40 -1.83
C PRO A 15 -21.76 4.10 -1.28
N TYR A 16 -22.45 3.34 -2.14
CA TYR A 16 -22.89 2.01 -1.76
C TYR A 16 -21.66 1.15 -1.49
N ILE A 17 -21.44 0.79 -0.24
CA ILE A 17 -20.41 -0.16 0.17
C ILE A 17 -21.10 -1.52 0.20
N GLN A 18 -20.72 -2.40 -0.73
CA GLN A 18 -21.23 -3.77 -0.74
C GLN A 18 -20.80 -4.46 0.56
N ASP A 19 -21.78 -4.87 1.38
CA ASP A 19 -21.51 -5.77 2.50
C ASP A 19 -21.23 -7.16 1.94
N ILE A 20 -19.96 -7.56 2.03
CA ILE A 20 -19.46 -8.78 1.41
C ILE A 20 -19.55 -9.99 2.35
N GLY A 21 -19.95 -9.78 3.62
CA GLY A 21 -20.07 -10.80 4.65
C GLY A 21 -18.80 -11.63 4.88
N PRO A 22 -18.84 -12.59 5.82
CA PRO A 22 -17.76 -13.55 6.01
C PRO A 22 -17.70 -14.55 4.84
N ARG A 23 -16.49 -14.81 4.31
CA ARG A 23 -16.23 -15.78 3.23
C ARG A 23 -15.31 -16.91 3.71
N LYS A 24 -15.47 -18.10 3.13
CA LYS A 24 -14.58 -19.25 3.35
C LYS A 24 -13.57 -19.36 2.20
N THR A 25 -12.31 -19.68 2.50
CA THR A 25 -11.31 -20.02 1.49
C THR A 25 -11.71 -21.32 0.79
N LYS A 26 -11.99 -21.25 -0.51
CA LYS A 26 -12.45 -22.40 -1.31
C LYS A 26 -11.28 -23.32 -1.72
N SER A 27 -10.15 -22.72 -2.09
CA SER A 27 -8.96 -23.42 -2.58
C SER A 27 -7.74 -22.51 -2.49
N MET A 28 -6.55 -23.11 -2.63
CA MET A 28 -5.28 -22.40 -2.72
C MET A 28 -4.59 -22.78 -4.03
N GLN A 29 -4.15 -21.78 -4.79
CA GLN A 29 -3.39 -21.98 -6.01
C GLN A 29 -1.93 -21.57 -5.77
N PHE A 30 -1.02 -22.47 -6.11
CA PHE A 30 0.41 -22.19 -6.07
C PHE A 30 0.89 -21.83 -7.47
N SER A 31 1.67 -20.76 -7.57
CA SER A 31 2.29 -20.30 -8.79
C SER A 31 3.56 -19.54 -8.48
N THR A 32 4.32 -19.22 -9.53
CA THR A 32 5.49 -18.34 -9.45
C THR A 32 5.07 -16.94 -9.90
N PHE A 33 5.60 -15.92 -9.23
CA PHE A 33 5.44 -14.54 -9.67
C PHE A 33 6.38 -14.21 -10.82
N PHE A 34 5.89 -13.47 -11.81
CA PHE A 34 6.71 -12.88 -12.86
C PHE A 34 7.29 -11.53 -12.41
N GLY A 35 8.43 -11.14 -13.00
CA GLY A 35 9.11 -9.87 -12.69
C GLY A 35 8.19 -8.63 -12.74
N PHE A 36 7.29 -8.56 -13.73
CA PHE A 36 6.35 -7.45 -13.86
C PHE A 36 5.24 -7.45 -12.80
N GLU A 37 4.92 -8.61 -12.20
CA GLU A 37 3.93 -8.72 -11.14
C GLU A 37 4.50 -8.17 -9.83
N PHE A 38 5.78 -8.44 -9.55
CA PHE A 38 6.48 -7.82 -8.42
C PHE A 38 6.43 -6.28 -8.49
N SER A 39 6.68 -5.68 -9.65
CA SER A 39 6.64 -4.22 -9.80
C SER A 39 5.25 -3.61 -9.59
N LYS A 40 4.17 -4.37 -9.82
CA LYS A 40 2.80 -3.91 -9.58
C LYS A 40 2.39 -4.00 -8.11
N MET A 41 2.99 -4.94 -7.38
CA MET A 41 2.66 -5.21 -5.98
C MET A 41 3.62 -4.52 -5.00
N ALA A 42 4.82 -4.16 -5.45
CA ALA A 42 5.83 -3.53 -4.62
C ALA A 42 5.45 -2.08 -4.30
N GLU A 43 5.41 -1.75 -3.00
CA GLU A 43 5.21 -0.37 -2.53
C GLU A 43 6.45 0.51 -2.77
N VAL A 44 7.65 -0.08 -2.69
CA VAL A 44 8.93 0.63 -2.84
C VAL A 44 9.95 -0.15 -3.65
N GLN A 45 10.85 0.58 -4.29
CA GLN A 45 12.04 0.02 -4.93
C GLN A 45 13.25 0.15 -4.00
N VAL A 46 13.82 -0.99 -3.59
CA VAL A 46 15.06 -1.04 -2.80
C VAL A 46 16.24 -1.25 -3.74
N TYR A 47 17.23 -0.36 -3.67
CA TYR A 47 18.37 -0.40 -4.59
C TYR A 47 19.74 -0.27 -3.89
N LYS A 48 19.78 -0.11 -2.56
CA LYS A 48 21.02 -0.02 -1.77
C LYS A 48 20.90 -0.77 -0.45
N GLY A 49 21.93 -1.53 -0.09
CA GLY A 49 22.00 -2.34 1.13
C GLY A 49 22.39 -1.57 2.40
N LEU A 50 21.87 -0.35 2.61
CA LEU A 50 22.02 0.36 3.90
C LEU A 50 20.67 0.39 4.61
N TYR A 51 20.69 0.26 5.94
CA TYR A 51 19.48 0.23 6.76
C TYR A 51 19.13 1.60 7.34
N TYR A 52 20.13 2.27 7.91
CA TYR A 52 19.96 3.51 8.65
C TYR A 52 20.99 4.55 8.22
N ASP A 53 20.66 5.81 8.42
CA ASP A 53 21.62 6.91 8.34
C ASP A 53 22.50 6.99 9.61
N THR A 54 23.41 7.96 9.65
CA THR A 54 24.31 8.20 10.79
C THR A 54 23.55 8.61 12.07
N THR A 55 22.29 9.02 11.94
CA THR A 55 21.40 9.40 13.05
C THR A 55 20.45 8.28 13.48
N ARG A 56 20.65 7.06 12.94
CA ARG A 56 19.81 5.87 13.15
C ARG A 56 18.38 6.02 12.59
N LYS A 57 18.15 6.92 11.64
CA LYS A 57 16.87 7.00 10.94
C LYS A 57 16.84 6.05 9.75
N PRO A 58 15.73 5.35 9.50
CA PRO A 58 15.56 4.57 8.28
C PRO A 58 15.71 5.46 7.05
N ILE A 59 16.30 4.92 5.98
CA ILE A 59 16.53 5.67 4.74
C ILE A 59 15.50 5.25 3.70
N ASP A 60 14.79 6.23 3.12
CA ASP A 60 13.85 6.00 2.02
C ASP A 60 14.54 5.33 0.81
N GLY A 61 13.85 4.39 0.19
CA GLY A 61 14.30 3.59 -0.95
C GLY A 61 15.37 2.56 -0.60
N ARG A 62 15.53 2.23 0.68
CA ARG A 62 16.52 1.24 1.15
C ARG A 62 15.89 0.13 1.99
N LEU A 63 16.73 -0.74 2.52
CA LEU A 63 16.27 -1.79 3.44
C LEU A 63 15.68 -1.13 4.69
N LEU A 64 14.52 -1.64 5.13
CA LEU A 64 13.73 -1.08 6.23
C LEU A 64 13.13 0.32 5.94
N ASP A 65 12.84 0.62 4.67
CA ASP A 65 12.08 1.81 4.28
C ASP A 65 10.78 1.91 5.11
N PRO A 66 10.48 3.06 5.74
CA PRO A 66 9.28 3.25 6.56
C PRO A 66 7.96 2.98 5.83
N ARG A 67 7.93 3.03 4.50
CA ARG A 67 6.74 2.72 3.70
C ARG A 67 6.43 1.22 3.65
N MET A 68 7.38 0.37 4.04
CA MET A 68 7.20 -1.09 4.16
C MET A 68 6.86 -1.56 5.58
N VAL A 69 6.99 -0.70 6.60
CA VAL A 69 6.86 -1.05 8.03
C VAL A 69 5.52 -0.62 8.59
#